data_AF-A0A8H7P1D4-F1
#
_entry.id   AF-A0A8H7P1D4-F1
#
_cell.length_a   1.000
_cell.length_b   1.000
_cell.length_c   1.000
_cell.angle_alpha   90.00
_cell.angle_beta   90.00
_cell.angle_gamma   90.00
#
_symmetry.space_group_name_H-M   'P 1'
#
loop_
_entity.id
_entity.type
_entity.pdbx_description
1 polymer ?
#
loop_
_entity_poly.entity_id
_entity_poly.type
_entity_poly.pdbx_seq_one_letter_code
_entity_poly.pdbx_strand_id
1 'polypeptide(L)'
;MDCPILVWMLFLNREMTPEEYERCYQTMRQCASHAQVPYAPANCFLVGQVIAHLLPCLMMRHRRIPRARWRDRVSPSGKRYIEQDVDTTANPTQRLRAMIGYHLAYDNNLVGMVMTQGQMKDVINIGLGVKQLSVTPSDVSASTYAESLHHRLTPLELTFVAPSLGDEVVLRRLCLLLALKQAYIKAIGQPLGFDWARLEFDIPKEKVTGDGIPLQGWEFRVWQAQIGIERNGEVVEESYQCALAFFRGTRESHFIWHKEREKLESWVQFINLDQLINVVPKLMD
;
A
#
# COMPACT_ATOMS: atom_id res chain seq x y z
N MET A 1 11.33 13.04 15.60
CA MET A 1 12.21 11.85 15.69
C MET A 1 11.96 11.02 14.46
N ASP A 2 13.02 10.58 13.78
CA ASP A 2 12.88 9.87 12.51
C ASP A 2 12.33 8.45 12.77
N CYS A 3 11.18 8.14 12.20
CA CYS A 3 10.60 6.80 12.19
C CYS A 3 10.84 6.25 10.78
N PRO A 4 11.78 5.31 10.58
CA PRO A 4 12.09 4.81 9.26
C PRO A 4 10.86 4.11 8.67
N ILE A 5 10.66 4.28 7.37
CA ILE A 5 9.60 3.63 6.61
C ILE A 5 10.19 2.40 5.94
N LEU A 6 9.47 1.28 6.00
CA LEU A 6 9.75 0.11 5.19
C LEU A 6 8.50 -0.24 4.39
N VAL A 7 8.69 -0.69 3.15
CA VAL A 7 7.61 -1.17 2.28
C VAL A 7 7.96 -2.57 1.79
N TRP A 8 7.01 -3.48 1.91
CA TRP A 8 7.07 -4.79 1.27
C TRP A 8 6.08 -4.82 0.11
N MET A 9 6.58 -5.19 -1.06
CA MET A 9 5.81 -5.37 -2.28
C MET A 9 5.83 -6.85 -2.64
N LEU A 10 4.73 -7.54 -2.38
CA LEU A 10 4.51 -8.90 -2.82
C LEU A 10 3.81 -8.91 -4.16
N PHE A 11 4.31 -9.66 -5.14
CA PHE A 11 3.64 -9.81 -6.42
C PHE A 11 3.36 -11.27 -6.78
N LEU A 12 2.23 -11.46 -7.46
CA LEU A 12 1.78 -12.73 -7.99
C LEU A 12 2.51 -13.01 -9.31
N ASN A 13 3.71 -13.59 -9.23
CA ASN A 13 4.53 -13.92 -10.40
C ASN A 13 3.97 -15.06 -11.26
N ARG A 14 2.93 -15.76 -10.77
CA ARG A 14 2.20 -16.82 -11.46
C ARG A 14 0.81 -16.97 -10.82
N GLU A 15 -0.05 -17.75 -11.45
CA GLU A 15 -1.31 -18.16 -10.83
C GLU A 15 -1.07 -19.03 -9.59
N MET A 16 -1.87 -18.80 -8.56
CA MET A 16 -1.85 -19.56 -7.31
C MET A 16 -2.68 -20.83 -7.49
N THR A 17 -2.18 -21.98 -7.05
CA THR A 17 -2.97 -23.22 -7.11
C THR A 17 -4.09 -23.21 -6.07
N PRO A 18 -5.18 -24.00 -6.26
CA PRO A 18 -6.24 -24.11 -5.25
C PRO A 18 -5.73 -24.52 -3.86
N GLU A 19 -4.73 -25.41 -3.78
CA GLU A 19 -4.13 -25.87 -2.53
C GLU A 19 -3.27 -24.80 -1.87
N GLU A 20 -2.58 -23.97 -2.65
CA GLU A 20 -1.87 -22.80 -2.15
C GLU A 20 -2.84 -21.76 -1.60
N TYR A 21 -3.94 -21.51 -2.32
CA TYR A 21 -4.99 -20.60 -1.88
C TYR A 21 -5.62 -21.06 -0.57
N GLU A 22 -6.01 -22.33 -0.49
CA GLU A 22 -6.61 -22.91 0.72
C GLU A 22 -5.66 -22.74 1.92
N ARG A 23 -4.36 -23.05 1.75
CA ARG A 23 -3.36 -22.87 2.81
C ARG A 23 -3.24 -21.40 3.24
N CYS A 24 -3.19 -20.47 2.29
CA CYS A 24 -3.14 -19.04 2.60
C CYS A 24 -4.41 -18.57 3.32
N TYR A 25 -5.57 -19.00 2.86
CA TYR A 25 -6.87 -18.64 3.41
C TYR A 25 -7.01 -19.13 4.86
N GLN A 26 -6.71 -20.41 5.12
CA GLN A 26 -6.76 -20.96 6.47
C GLN A 26 -5.79 -20.26 7.42
N THR A 27 -4.56 -19.99 6.95
CA THR A 27 -3.57 -19.25 7.74
C THR A 27 -4.05 -17.84 8.06
N MET A 28 -4.66 -17.14 7.10
CA MET A 28 -5.25 -15.81 7.31
C MET A 28 -6.36 -15.87 8.35
N ARG A 29 -7.28 -16.85 8.26
CA ARG A 29 -8.39 -16.99 9.21
C ARG A 29 -7.91 -17.16 10.66
N GLN A 30 -6.78 -17.82 10.86
CA GLN A 30 -6.19 -18.01 12.18
C GLN A 30 -5.40 -16.79 12.65
N CYS A 31 -4.51 -16.25 11.82
CA CYS A 31 -3.58 -15.20 12.24
C CYS A 31 -4.18 -13.79 12.18
N ALA A 32 -5.13 -13.57 11.26
CA ALA A 32 -5.81 -12.31 10.98
C ALA A 32 -7.33 -12.49 11.04
N SER A 33 -7.86 -13.00 12.15
CA SER A 33 -9.29 -13.29 12.35
C SER A 33 -10.24 -12.10 12.15
N HIS A 34 -9.70 -10.87 12.17
CA HIS A 34 -10.42 -9.64 11.86
C HIS A 34 -10.71 -9.47 10.35
N ALA A 35 -9.98 -10.16 9.48
CA ALA A 35 -10.11 -10.05 8.04
C ALA A 35 -11.43 -10.71 7.60
N GLN A 36 -12.30 -9.90 6.98
CA GLN A 36 -13.60 -10.34 6.46
C GLN A 36 -13.51 -10.58 4.95
N VAL A 37 -12.58 -11.45 4.54
CA VAL A 37 -12.40 -11.80 3.12
C VAL A 37 -13.17 -13.07 2.79
N PRO A 38 -14.14 -13.02 1.83
CA PRO A 38 -14.84 -14.22 1.38
C PRO A 38 -13.91 -15.25 0.75
N TYR A 39 -14.24 -16.53 0.91
CA TYR A 39 -13.55 -17.61 0.19
C TYR A 39 -13.91 -17.55 -1.30
N ALA A 40 -12.95 -17.21 -2.15
CA ALA A 40 -13.17 -17.00 -3.59
C ALA A 40 -11.86 -17.20 -4.38
N PRO A 41 -11.38 -18.44 -4.55
CA PRO A 41 -10.10 -18.75 -5.20
C PRO A 41 -10.01 -18.28 -6.66
N ALA A 42 -11.14 -18.20 -7.37
CA ALA A 42 -11.19 -17.74 -8.76
C ALA A 42 -11.18 -16.20 -8.91
N ASN A 43 -11.27 -15.45 -7.82
CA ASN A 43 -11.30 -13.99 -7.86
C ASN A 43 -9.93 -13.42 -7.49
N CYS A 44 -9.15 -13.01 -8.50
CA CYS A 44 -7.78 -12.50 -8.32
C CYS A 44 -7.70 -11.30 -7.36
N PHE A 45 -8.71 -10.43 -7.34
CA PHE A 45 -8.77 -9.30 -6.41
C PHE A 45 -8.90 -9.77 -4.96
N LEU A 46 -9.70 -10.80 -4.69
CA LEU A 46 -9.84 -11.39 -3.36
C LEU A 46 -8.61 -12.23 -2.97
N VAL A 47 -7.91 -12.84 -3.92
CA VAL A 47 -6.60 -13.47 -3.68
C VAL A 47 -5.59 -12.45 -3.14
N GLY A 48 -5.49 -11.28 -3.76
CA GLY A 48 -4.64 -10.18 -3.29
C GLY A 48 -4.97 -9.75 -1.86
N GLN A 49 -6.26 -9.74 -1.47
CA GLN A 49 -6.68 -9.45 -0.10
C GLN A 49 -6.24 -10.50 0.91
N VAL A 50 -6.40 -11.78 0.57
CA VAL A 50 -5.94 -12.88 1.44
C VAL A 50 -4.45 -12.74 1.73
N ILE A 51 -3.65 -12.50 0.70
CA ILE A 51 -2.20 -12.34 0.82
C ILE A 51 -1.84 -11.08 1.62
N ALA A 52 -2.52 -9.96 1.37
CA ALA A 52 -2.29 -8.72 2.10
C ALA A 52 -2.37 -8.93 3.61
N HIS A 53 -3.36 -9.68 4.08
CA HIS A 53 -3.55 -9.97 5.50
C HIS A 53 -2.51 -10.93 6.10
N LEU A 54 -1.69 -11.60 5.28
CA LEU A 54 -0.56 -12.41 5.74
C LEU A 54 0.73 -11.59 5.92
N LEU A 55 0.87 -10.44 5.25
CA LEU A 55 2.09 -9.62 5.30
C LEU A 55 2.50 -9.20 6.72
N PRO A 56 1.60 -8.77 7.63
CA PRO A 56 1.97 -8.45 9.00
C PRO A 56 2.57 -9.64 9.75
N CYS A 57 2.03 -10.85 9.53
CA CYS A 57 2.52 -12.08 10.14
C CYS A 57 3.91 -12.44 9.58
N LEU A 58 4.08 -12.34 8.27
CA LEU A 58 5.36 -12.54 7.60
C LEU A 58 6.43 -11.58 8.13
N MET A 59 6.08 -10.30 8.35
CA MET A 59 7.00 -9.31 8.92
C MET A 59 7.42 -9.69 10.33
N MET A 60 6.48 -10.05 11.20
CA MET A 60 6.81 -10.44 12.57
C MET A 60 7.68 -11.71 12.61
N ARG A 61 7.40 -12.67 11.73
CA ARG A 61 8.22 -13.87 11.56
C ARG A 61 9.63 -13.55 11.08
N HIS A 62 9.76 -12.69 10.07
CA HIS A 62 11.05 -12.21 9.56
C HIS A 62 11.88 -11.50 10.64
N ARG A 63 11.22 -10.73 11.51
CA ARG A 63 11.82 -10.11 12.70
C ARG A 63 12.11 -11.09 13.85
N ARG A 64 11.79 -12.38 13.69
CA ARG A 64 11.92 -13.45 14.69
C ARG A 64 11.15 -13.17 15.98
N ILE A 65 9.97 -12.56 15.85
CA ILE A 65 9.09 -12.28 16.99
C ILE A 65 7.95 -13.31 16.99
N PRO A 66 7.88 -14.21 17.99
CA PRO A 66 6.88 -15.27 18.04
C PRO A 66 5.45 -14.73 18.07
N ARG A 67 4.48 -15.47 17.51
CA ARG A 67 3.08 -15.03 17.43
C ARG A 67 2.47 -14.61 18.76
N ALA A 68 2.87 -15.30 19.85
CA ALA A 68 2.42 -15.02 21.20
C ALA A 68 2.84 -13.64 21.74
N ARG A 69 3.94 -13.05 21.24
CA ARG A 69 4.55 -11.82 21.74
C ARG A 69 4.09 -10.54 21.03
N TRP A 70 3.01 -10.61 20.25
CA TRP A 70 2.45 -9.41 19.65
C TRP A 70 0.94 -9.51 19.45
N ARG A 71 0.31 -8.35 19.36
CA ARG A 71 -1.12 -8.20 19.11
C ARG A 71 -1.33 -7.19 18.01
N ASP A 72 -2.26 -7.51 17.15
CA ASP A 72 -2.72 -6.64 16.09
C ASP A 72 -3.91 -5.84 16.59
N ARG A 73 -3.81 -4.52 16.55
CA ARG A 73 -4.75 -3.58 17.15
C ARG A 73 -5.32 -2.65 16.11
N VAL A 74 -6.43 -2.02 16.48
CA VAL A 74 -7.10 -1.00 15.69
C VAL A 74 -7.28 0.25 16.56
N SER A 75 -6.99 1.41 15.98
CA SER A 75 -7.24 2.72 16.59
C SER A 75 -8.70 3.15 16.39
N PRO A 76 -9.17 4.20 17.08
CA PRO A 76 -10.53 4.71 16.90
C PRO A 76 -10.86 5.13 15.46
N SER A 77 -9.86 5.55 14.67
CA SER A 77 -10.02 5.91 13.25
C SER A 77 -9.90 4.70 12.30
N GLY A 78 -9.91 3.48 12.81
CA GLY A 78 -9.79 2.25 12.00
C GLY A 78 -8.37 1.93 11.54
N LYS A 79 -7.37 2.77 11.87
CA LYS A 79 -5.96 2.52 11.53
C LYS A 79 -5.38 1.40 12.37
N ARG A 80 -4.63 0.50 11.74
CA ARG A 80 -4.08 -0.71 12.37
C ARG A 80 -2.63 -0.52 12.80
N TYR A 81 -2.28 -1.16 13.90
CA TYR A 81 -0.93 -1.14 14.45
C TYR A 81 -0.65 -2.42 15.23
N ILE A 82 0.61 -2.80 15.32
CA ILE A 82 1.06 -3.95 16.10
C ILE A 82 1.66 -3.46 17.41
N GLU A 83 1.13 -4.00 18.51
CA GLU A 83 1.73 -3.92 19.84
C GLU A 83 2.62 -5.14 20.06
N GLN A 84 3.84 -4.91 20.53
CA GLN A 84 4.80 -5.96 20.86
C GLN A 84 4.92 -6.08 22.37
N ASP A 85 4.89 -7.31 22.89
CA ASP A 85 5.27 -7.60 24.28
C ASP A 85 6.80 -7.54 24.38
N VAL A 86 7.31 -6.34 24.62
CA VAL A 86 8.71 -6.13 24.97
C VAL A 86 8.91 -6.64 26.39
N ASP A 87 10.06 -7.26 26.64
CA ASP A 87 10.39 -7.83 27.95
C ASP A 87 10.16 -6.80 29.08
N THR A 88 9.65 -7.26 30.22
CA THR A 88 9.35 -6.41 31.39
C THR A 88 10.60 -5.71 31.93
N THR A 89 11.78 -6.27 31.64
CA THR A 89 13.11 -5.71 31.92
C THR A 89 13.50 -4.57 30.98
N ALA A 90 12.81 -4.40 29.85
CA ALA A 90 13.07 -3.33 28.90
C ALA A 90 12.60 -1.97 29.45
N ASN A 91 13.43 -0.94 29.20
CA ASN A 91 13.16 0.44 29.58
C ASN A 91 11.75 0.86 29.10
N PRO A 92 10.91 1.47 29.95
CA PRO A 92 9.56 1.94 29.58
C PRO A 92 9.52 2.77 28.28
N THR A 93 10.57 3.54 28.01
CA THR A 93 10.72 4.35 26.79
C THR A 93 10.85 3.49 25.52
N GLN A 94 11.51 2.34 25.61
CA GLN A 94 11.61 1.40 24.49
C GLN A 94 10.26 0.72 24.24
N ARG A 95 9.52 0.39 25.29
CA ARG A 95 8.16 -0.17 25.19
C ARG A 95 7.22 0.76 24.44
N LEU A 96 7.21 2.04 24.80
CA LEU A 96 6.38 3.04 24.14
C LEU A 96 6.72 3.26 22.66
N ARG A 97 7.92 2.90 22.22
CA ARG A 97 8.41 3.08 20.84
C ARG A 97 8.48 1.76 20.04
N ALA A 98 7.94 0.69 20.59
CA ALA A 98 7.91 -0.62 19.94
C ALA A 98 6.67 -0.81 19.04
N MET A 99 5.76 0.16 18.99
CA MET A 99 4.56 0.04 18.17
C MET A 99 4.91 0.12 16.69
N ILE A 100 4.31 -0.75 15.89
CA ILE A 100 4.46 -0.73 14.43
C ILE A 100 3.14 -0.30 13.81
N GLY A 101 3.10 0.88 13.21
CA GLY A 101 1.98 1.27 12.37
C GLY A 101 2.17 0.69 10.99
N TYR A 102 1.09 0.18 10.38
CA TYR A 102 1.15 -0.38 9.04
C TYR A 102 -0.11 -0.11 8.24
N HIS A 103 -0.01 -0.22 6.92
CA HIS A 103 -1.15 -0.20 6.04
C HIS A 103 -0.95 -1.14 4.84
N LEU A 104 -2.05 -1.75 4.42
CA LEU A 104 -2.08 -2.71 3.33
C LEU A 104 -2.69 -2.07 2.07
N ALA A 105 -2.14 -2.36 0.91
CA ALA A 105 -2.69 -1.97 -0.38
C ALA A 105 -2.57 -3.15 -1.33
N TYR A 106 -3.44 -3.20 -2.33
CA TYR A 106 -3.39 -4.19 -3.37
C TYR A 106 -4.07 -3.62 -4.60
N ASP A 107 -3.56 -3.96 -5.78
CA ASP A 107 -4.13 -3.65 -7.08
C ASP A 107 -3.69 -4.77 -8.03
N ASN A 108 -4.64 -5.52 -8.58
CA ASN A 108 -4.39 -6.70 -9.42
C ASN A 108 -3.33 -7.66 -8.83
N ASN A 109 -2.17 -7.76 -9.47
CA ASN A 109 -1.13 -8.73 -9.12
C ASN A 109 -0.10 -8.21 -8.13
N LEU A 110 -0.24 -6.96 -7.66
CA LEU A 110 0.68 -6.34 -6.70
C LEU A 110 -0.03 -6.10 -5.36
N VAL A 111 0.59 -6.57 -4.29
CA VAL A 111 0.16 -6.41 -2.91
C VAL A 111 1.26 -5.70 -2.13
N GLY A 112 0.93 -4.61 -1.46
CA GLY A 112 1.87 -3.80 -0.71
C GLY A 112 1.54 -3.73 0.78
N MET A 113 2.56 -3.72 1.62
CA MET A 113 2.47 -3.31 3.02
C MET A 113 3.49 -2.22 3.29
N VAL A 114 3.03 -1.07 3.75
CA VAL A 114 3.91 -0.08 4.36
C VAL A 114 3.90 -0.27 5.87
N MET A 115 5.05 -0.11 6.51
CA MET A 115 5.21 -0.16 7.96
C MET A 115 6.22 0.86 8.47
N THR A 116 6.04 1.30 9.71
CA THR A 116 7.00 2.14 10.45
C THR A 116 6.90 1.88 11.94
N GLN A 117 7.97 2.09 12.69
CA GLN A 117 8.05 1.80 14.12
C GLN A 117 8.31 3.05 14.96
N GLY A 118 7.60 3.19 16.08
CA GLY A 118 7.63 4.39 16.92
C GLY A 118 6.55 4.37 18.00
N GLN A 119 6.18 5.56 18.50
CA GLN A 119 4.99 5.67 19.37
C GLN A 119 3.73 5.52 18.53
N MET A 120 2.64 5.02 19.12
CA MET A 120 1.38 4.81 18.40
C MET A 120 0.96 6.05 17.58
N LYS A 121 0.94 7.24 18.19
CA LYS A 121 0.57 8.50 17.53
C LYS A 121 1.46 8.87 16.34
N ASP A 122 2.72 8.41 16.34
CA ASP A 122 3.73 8.73 15.34
C ASP A 122 3.72 7.74 14.17
N VAL A 123 2.98 6.62 14.27
CA VAL A 123 3.05 5.53 13.28
C VAL A 123 1.72 5.17 12.63
N ILE A 124 0.58 5.52 13.24
CA ILE A 124 -0.74 5.12 12.73
C ILE A 124 -1.15 5.86 11.45
N ASN A 125 -0.68 7.09 11.25
CA ASN A 125 -1.07 7.94 10.13
C ASN A 125 -0.21 7.70 8.89
N ILE A 126 -0.22 6.45 8.41
CA ILE A 126 0.54 6.00 7.24
C ILE A 126 -0.37 5.28 6.26
N GLY A 127 -0.21 5.50 4.96
CA GLY A 127 -1.06 4.93 3.91
C GLY A 127 -0.31 4.68 2.62
N LEU A 128 -0.73 3.63 1.91
CA LEU A 128 -0.11 3.17 0.66
C LEU A 128 -1.15 3.15 -0.46
N GLY A 129 -0.86 3.85 -1.54
CA GLY A 129 -1.60 3.83 -2.79
C GLY A 129 -0.84 3.06 -3.86
N VAL A 130 -1.56 2.25 -4.63
CA VAL A 130 -1.01 1.43 -5.71
C VAL A 130 -1.99 1.46 -6.87
N LYS A 131 -1.48 1.75 -8.06
CA LYS A 131 -2.25 1.74 -9.30
C LYS A 131 -1.49 1.12 -10.47
N GLN A 132 -2.03 0.08 -11.07
CA GLN A 132 -1.48 -0.47 -12.31
C GLN A 132 -1.54 0.59 -13.42
N LEU A 133 -0.49 0.68 -14.23
CA LEU A 133 -0.48 1.48 -15.46
C LEU A 133 -1.14 0.65 -16.56
N SER A 134 -2.43 0.42 -16.43
CA SER A 134 -3.26 -0.28 -17.40
C SER A 134 -4.65 0.35 -17.47
N VAL A 135 -5.30 0.21 -18.62
CA VAL A 135 -6.70 0.57 -18.82
C VAL A 135 -7.57 -0.65 -18.53
N THR A 136 -8.77 -0.43 -18.00
CA THR A 136 -9.75 -1.50 -17.79
C THR A 136 -11.13 -0.97 -18.16
N PRO A 137 -11.86 -1.61 -19.11
CA PRO A 137 -11.46 -2.73 -19.98
C PRO A 137 -10.27 -2.43 -20.92
N SER A 138 -9.60 -3.47 -21.43
CA SER A 138 -8.35 -3.36 -22.21
C SER A 138 -8.52 -2.76 -23.62
N ASP A 139 -9.74 -2.71 -24.12
CA ASP A 139 -10.13 -2.17 -25.44
C ASP A 139 -10.47 -0.66 -25.40
N VAL A 140 -10.37 -0.03 -24.24
CA VAL A 140 -10.69 1.39 -24.04
C VAL A 140 -9.41 2.23 -24.09
N SER A 141 -9.47 3.42 -24.72
CA SER A 141 -8.34 4.35 -24.73
C SER A 141 -8.05 4.90 -23.32
N ALA A 142 -6.82 5.33 -23.07
CA ALA A 142 -6.47 5.92 -21.77
C ALA A 142 -7.26 7.22 -21.51
N SER A 143 -7.54 7.99 -22.56
CA SER A 143 -8.37 9.19 -22.48
C SER A 143 -9.80 8.88 -22.04
N THR A 144 -10.46 7.90 -22.65
CA THR A 144 -11.82 7.47 -22.24
C THR A 144 -11.82 6.88 -20.83
N TYR A 145 -10.78 6.14 -20.46
CA TYR A 145 -10.61 5.64 -19.10
C TYR A 145 -10.47 6.81 -18.09
N ALA A 146 -9.68 7.82 -18.41
CA ALA A 146 -9.53 9.02 -17.60
C ALA A 146 -10.86 9.78 -17.43
N GLU A 147 -11.63 9.93 -18.52
CA GLU A 147 -12.95 10.55 -18.51
C GLU A 147 -13.90 9.87 -17.52
N SER A 148 -13.89 8.53 -17.46
CA SER A 148 -14.69 7.78 -16.49
C SER A 148 -14.34 8.08 -15.02
N LEU A 149 -13.13 8.59 -14.78
CA LEU A 149 -12.58 8.90 -13.46
C LEU A 149 -12.52 10.40 -13.16
N HIS A 150 -13.02 11.26 -14.05
CA HIS A 150 -13.03 12.73 -13.85
C HIS A 150 -13.69 13.17 -12.55
N HIS A 151 -14.74 12.46 -12.11
CA HIS A 151 -15.43 12.73 -10.83
C HIS A 151 -14.52 12.61 -9.59
N ARG A 152 -13.33 12.02 -9.71
CA ARG A 152 -12.34 11.89 -8.61
C ARG A 152 -11.26 12.97 -8.64
N LEU A 153 -11.25 13.80 -9.68
CA LEU A 153 -10.22 14.79 -9.95
C LEU A 153 -10.79 16.20 -9.77
N THR A 154 -9.92 17.10 -9.34
CA THR A 154 -10.21 18.55 -9.27
C THR A 154 -10.03 19.21 -10.64
N PRO A 155 -10.57 20.43 -10.84
CA PRO A 155 -10.36 21.18 -12.07
C PRO A 155 -8.87 21.36 -12.45
N LEU A 156 -7.99 21.57 -11.48
CA LEU A 156 -6.55 21.67 -11.71
C LEU A 156 -5.98 20.34 -12.21
N GLU A 157 -6.31 19.24 -11.53
CA GLU A 157 -5.82 17.91 -11.87
C GLU A 157 -6.30 17.43 -13.24
N LEU A 158 -7.52 17.82 -13.65
CA LEU A 158 -8.03 17.55 -15.00
C LEU A 158 -7.13 18.15 -16.09
N THR A 159 -6.47 19.28 -15.83
CA THR A 159 -5.49 19.85 -16.78
C THR A 159 -4.25 18.97 -16.96
N PHE A 160 -3.92 18.14 -15.97
CA PHE A 160 -2.76 17.25 -16.04
C PHE A 160 -3.02 16.01 -16.89
N VAL A 161 -4.29 15.65 -17.10
CA VAL A 161 -4.74 14.47 -17.84
C VAL A 161 -5.52 14.84 -19.11
N ALA A 162 -5.27 16.04 -19.66
CA ALA A 162 -5.91 16.48 -20.90
C ALA A 162 -5.63 15.50 -22.06
N PRO A 163 -6.65 15.12 -22.87
CA PRO A 163 -6.48 14.16 -23.97
C PRO A 163 -5.40 14.52 -24.99
N SER A 164 -5.14 15.81 -25.19
CA SER A 164 -4.10 16.32 -26.10
C SER A 164 -2.66 15.92 -25.72
N LEU A 165 -2.45 15.38 -24.52
CA LEU A 165 -1.14 14.92 -24.03
C LEU A 165 -0.75 13.52 -24.52
N GLY A 166 -1.68 12.77 -25.11
CA GLY A 166 -1.47 11.39 -25.55
C GLY A 166 -1.68 10.35 -24.44
N ASP A 167 -2.13 9.17 -24.85
CA ASP A 167 -2.65 8.13 -23.94
C ASP A 167 -1.65 7.66 -22.88
N GLU A 168 -0.37 7.47 -23.24
CA GLU A 168 0.67 7.05 -22.29
C GLU A 168 0.86 8.08 -21.16
N VAL A 169 0.92 9.37 -21.53
CA VAL A 169 1.12 10.47 -20.58
C VAL A 169 -0.10 10.62 -19.68
N VAL A 170 -1.29 10.55 -20.27
CA VAL A 170 -2.58 10.62 -19.56
C VAL A 170 -2.67 9.49 -18.53
N LEU A 171 -2.44 8.24 -18.93
CA LEU A 171 -2.51 7.08 -18.05
C LEU A 171 -1.52 7.19 -16.88
N ARG A 172 -0.25 7.52 -17.18
CA ARG A 172 0.78 7.65 -16.15
C ARG A 172 0.43 8.72 -15.12
N ARG A 173 -0.05 9.89 -15.57
CA ARG A 173 -0.40 11.01 -14.68
C ARG A 173 -1.67 10.71 -13.88
N LEU A 174 -2.66 10.07 -14.51
CA LEU A 174 -3.87 9.62 -13.83
C LEU A 174 -3.54 8.63 -12.70
N CYS A 175 -2.77 7.58 -12.99
CA CYS A 175 -2.37 6.60 -11.98
C CYS A 175 -1.56 7.22 -10.84
N LEU A 176 -0.72 8.23 -11.13
CA LEU A 176 -0.01 9.00 -10.11
C LEU A 176 -0.93 9.77 -9.18
N LEU A 177 -1.86 10.54 -9.73
CA LEU A 177 -2.84 11.30 -8.94
C LEU A 177 -3.69 10.36 -8.08
N LEU A 178 -4.18 9.26 -8.67
CA LEU A 178 -4.99 8.29 -7.95
C LEU A 178 -4.19 7.58 -6.85
N ALA A 179 -2.94 7.19 -7.10
CA ALA A 179 -2.10 6.58 -6.07
C ALA A 179 -1.86 7.54 -4.89
N LEU A 180 -1.55 8.82 -5.16
CA LEU A 180 -1.34 9.84 -4.13
C LEU A 180 -2.61 10.08 -3.28
N LYS A 181 -3.76 10.28 -3.94
CA LYS A 181 -5.05 10.42 -3.24
C LYS A 181 -5.37 9.19 -2.42
N GLN A 182 -5.22 8.00 -2.99
CA GLN A 182 -5.46 6.74 -2.30
C GLN A 182 -4.58 6.61 -1.06
N ALA A 183 -3.28 6.92 -1.17
CA ALA A 183 -2.33 6.87 -0.07
C ALA A 183 -2.74 7.81 1.07
N TYR A 184 -3.11 9.05 0.75
CA TYR A 184 -3.56 10.03 1.75
C TYR A 184 -4.86 9.62 2.45
N ILE A 185 -5.92 9.31 1.69
CA ILE A 185 -7.24 8.88 2.21
C ILE A 185 -7.06 7.70 3.17
N LYS A 186 -6.24 6.73 2.76
CA LYS A 186 -5.89 5.58 3.59
C LYS A 186 -5.13 6.00 4.83
N ALA A 187 -4.17 6.91 4.74
CA ALA A 187 -3.35 7.35 5.88
C ALA A 187 -4.19 8.03 6.98
N ILE A 188 -5.17 8.85 6.61
CA ILE A 188 -6.07 9.52 7.57
C ILE A 188 -7.26 8.64 8.02
N GLY A 189 -7.41 7.43 7.50
CA GLY A 189 -8.43 6.48 7.93
C GLY A 189 -9.84 6.82 7.46
N GLN A 190 -9.98 7.51 6.33
CA GLN A 190 -11.31 7.81 5.76
C GLN A 190 -11.99 6.52 5.24
N PRO A 191 -13.32 6.41 5.41
CA PRO A 191 -14.07 5.23 4.99
C PRO A 191 -14.26 5.14 3.47
N LEU A 192 -14.79 4.00 3.02
CA LEU A 192 -15.31 3.85 1.66
C LEU A 192 -16.37 4.92 1.39
N GLY A 193 -16.29 5.54 0.20
CA GLY A 193 -17.20 6.62 -0.19
C GLY A 193 -16.71 8.04 0.12
N PHE A 194 -15.51 8.22 0.70
CA PHE A 194 -14.88 9.54 0.77
C PHE A 194 -14.78 10.14 -0.64
N ASP A 195 -15.11 11.42 -0.79
CA ASP A 195 -15.02 12.13 -2.05
C ASP A 195 -13.58 12.54 -2.37
N TRP A 196 -13.02 11.96 -3.42
CA TRP A 196 -11.63 12.17 -3.84
C TRP A 196 -11.41 13.57 -4.41
N ALA A 197 -12.46 14.22 -4.93
CA ALA A 197 -12.39 15.57 -5.48
C ALA A 197 -12.18 16.65 -4.40
N ARG A 198 -12.33 16.30 -3.11
CA ARG A 198 -11.97 17.19 -2.00
C ARG A 198 -10.46 17.38 -1.84
N LEU A 199 -9.66 16.48 -2.40
CA LEU A 199 -8.21 16.55 -2.35
C LEU A 199 -7.67 17.09 -3.67
N GLU A 200 -6.76 18.05 -3.63
CA GLU A 200 -6.08 18.59 -4.80
C GLU A 200 -4.57 18.37 -4.65
N PHE A 201 -3.97 17.64 -5.59
CA PHE A 201 -2.52 17.49 -5.71
C PHE A 201 -1.99 18.34 -6.88
N ASP A 202 -1.33 19.45 -6.58
CA ASP A 202 -0.57 20.24 -7.54
C ASP A 202 0.86 19.68 -7.63
N ILE A 203 1.01 18.64 -8.47
CA ILE A 203 2.27 17.88 -8.62
C ILE A 203 3.45 18.78 -9.01
N PRO A 204 3.34 19.65 -10.03
CA PRO A 204 4.46 20.51 -10.41
C PRO A 204 4.93 21.46 -9.30
N LYS A 205 4.01 21.91 -8.42
CA LYS A 205 4.35 22.77 -7.29
C LYS A 205 4.61 22.03 -5.99
N GLU A 206 4.50 20.70 -5.99
CA GLU A 206 4.63 19.85 -4.80
C GLU A 206 3.71 20.32 -3.66
N LYS A 207 2.47 20.68 -3.99
CA LYS A 207 1.46 21.12 -3.02
C LYS A 207 0.29 20.17 -2.98
N VAL A 208 -0.29 20.07 -1.79
CA VAL A 208 -1.51 19.30 -1.55
C VAL A 208 -2.47 20.11 -0.67
N THR A 209 -3.74 20.11 -1.05
CA THR A 209 -4.82 20.71 -0.25
C THR A 209 -5.97 19.72 -0.06
N GLY A 210 -6.71 19.90 1.02
CA GLY A 210 -8.01 19.26 1.26
C GLY A 210 -9.04 20.33 1.56
N ASP A 211 -10.11 20.39 0.78
CA ASP A 211 -11.12 21.45 0.84
C ASP A 211 -10.51 22.86 0.74
N GLY A 212 -9.47 23.01 -0.09
CA GLY A 212 -8.72 24.26 -0.25
C GLY A 212 -7.75 24.60 0.90
N ILE A 213 -7.69 23.77 1.95
CA ILE A 213 -6.77 23.97 3.09
C ILE A 213 -5.48 23.18 2.85
N PRO A 214 -4.29 23.81 2.96
CA PRO A 214 -3.02 23.10 2.83
C PRO A 214 -2.89 21.95 3.83
N LEU A 215 -2.59 20.75 3.32
CA LEU A 215 -2.37 19.57 4.16
C LEU A 215 -0.92 19.57 4.61
N GLN A 216 -0.62 20.24 5.74
CA GLN A 216 0.74 20.36 6.29
C GLN A 216 1.18 19.11 7.06
N GLY A 217 2.50 18.90 7.14
CA GLY A 217 3.10 17.86 7.96
C GLY A 217 3.10 16.47 7.33
N TRP A 218 2.84 16.37 6.03
CA TRP A 218 2.79 15.11 5.29
C TRP A 218 4.03 14.91 4.45
N GLU A 219 4.60 13.71 4.50
CA GLU A 219 5.60 13.23 3.58
C GLU A 219 4.95 12.30 2.56
N PHE A 220 5.10 12.63 1.28
CA PHE A 220 4.67 11.81 0.17
C PHE A 220 5.90 11.21 -0.51
N ARG A 221 5.98 9.87 -0.59
CA ARG A 221 7.01 9.19 -1.38
C ARG A 221 6.37 8.57 -2.60
N VAL A 222 7.00 8.71 -3.76
CA VAL A 222 6.46 8.21 -5.03
C VAL A 222 7.52 7.39 -5.75
N TRP A 223 7.13 6.22 -6.24
CA TRP A 223 7.99 5.31 -7.01
C TRP A 223 7.15 4.48 -7.98
N GLN A 224 7.82 3.81 -8.91
CA GLN A 224 7.20 2.81 -9.76
C GLN A 224 7.69 1.41 -9.39
N ALA A 225 6.81 0.43 -9.50
CA ALA A 225 7.13 -0.98 -9.37
C ALA A 225 6.90 -1.65 -10.73
N GLN A 226 7.88 -2.44 -11.17
CA GLN A 226 7.80 -3.27 -12.37
C GLN A 226 7.89 -4.73 -11.92
N ILE A 227 6.94 -5.55 -12.36
CA ILE A 227 6.87 -6.96 -12.02
C ILE A 227 6.74 -7.80 -13.29
N GLY A 228 7.33 -8.99 -13.26
CA GLY A 228 7.15 -9.99 -14.31
C GLY A 228 6.20 -11.08 -13.83
N ILE A 229 5.23 -11.43 -14.68
CA ILE A 229 4.22 -12.45 -14.39
C ILE A 229 4.28 -13.51 -15.49
N GLU A 230 4.43 -14.76 -15.10
CA GLU A 230 4.34 -15.89 -16.01
C GLU A 230 2.87 -16.15 -16.37
N ARG A 231 2.54 -16.08 -17.66
CA ARG A 231 1.26 -16.44 -18.23
C ARG A 231 1.49 -17.30 -19.47
N ASN A 232 0.94 -18.50 -19.50
CA ASN A 232 1.06 -19.43 -20.62
C ASN A 232 2.53 -19.69 -21.08
N GLY A 233 3.48 -19.68 -20.14
CA GLY A 233 4.91 -19.87 -20.42
C GLY A 233 5.66 -18.62 -20.90
N GLU A 234 5.00 -17.46 -20.99
CA GLU A 234 5.62 -16.17 -21.31
C GLU A 234 5.62 -15.23 -20.11
N VAL A 235 6.64 -14.39 -19.99
CA VAL A 235 6.71 -13.36 -18.95
C VAL A 235 6.09 -12.09 -19.48
N VAL A 236 4.97 -11.68 -18.88
CA VAL A 236 4.31 -10.41 -19.13
C VAL A 236 4.77 -9.41 -18.08
N GLU A 237 5.29 -8.27 -18.53
CA GLU A 237 5.66 -7.17 -17.63
C GLU A 237 4.44 -6.32 -17.28
N GLU A 238 4.28 -6.02 -15.99
CA GLU A 238 3.28 -5.09 -15.50
C GLU A 238 3.96 -3.95 -14.73
N SER A 239 3.51 -2.72 -14.98
CA SER A 239 3.99 -1.52 -14.30
C SER A 239 2.93 -0.97 -13.35
N TYR A 240 3.36 -0.51 -12.17
CA TYR A 240 2.52 0.04 -11.13
C TYR A 240 3.06 1.37 -10.62
N GLN A 241 2.18 2.36 -10.49
CA GLN A 241 2.44 3.61 -9.81
C GLN A 241 2.13 3.46 -8.33
N CYS A 242 3.13 3.70 -7.49
CA CYS A 242 3.02 3.59 -6.05
C CYS A 242 3.20 4.95 -5.39
N ALA A 243 2.46 5.18 -4.31
CA ALA A 243 2.60 6.37 -3.49
C ALA A 243 2.40 6.05 -2.02
N LEU A 244 3.18 6.70 -1.17
CA LEU A 244 3.08 6.68 0.28
C LEU A 244 2.57 8.04 0.75
N ALA A 245 1.73 8.06 1.77
CA ALA A 245 1.50 9.25 2.59
C ALA A 245 1.81 8.92 4.05
N PHE A 246 2.67 9.71 4.69
CA PHE A 246 3.02 9.55 6.10
C PHE A 246 3.01 10.89 6.82
N PHE A 247 2.23 11.00 7.90
CA PHE A 247 2.22 12.20 8.72
C PHE A 247 3.48 12.28 9.60
N ARG A 248 4.34 13.26 9.30
CA ARG A 248 5.56 13.58 10.06
C ARG A 248 5.38 14.69 11.09
N GLY A 249 4.31 15.47 10.98
CA GLY A 249 4.06 16.62 11.86
C GLY A 249 5.02 17.80 11.63
N THR A 250 5.60 17.90 10.43
CA THR A 250 6.40 19.04 9.98
C THR A 250 5.52 20.26 9.66
N ARG A 251 6.11 21.44 9.52
CA ARG A 251 5.37 22.67 9.14
C ARG A 251 4.88 22.64 7.70
N GLU A 252 5.63 21.96 6.85
CA GLU A 252 5.37 21.83 5.43
C GLU A 252 5.17 20.37 5.08
N SER A 253 4.64 20.14 3.88
CA SER A 253 4.58 18.82 3.29
C SER A 253 5.68 18.66 2.26
N HIS A 254 6.18 17.44 2.14
CA HIS A 254 7.34 17.13 1.31
C HIS A 254 6.99 16.04 0.31
N PHE A 255 7.46 16.19 -0.92
CA PHE A 255 7.35 15.17 -1.95
C PHE A 255 8.75 14.61 -2.24
N ILE A 256 8.85 13.28 -2.25
CA ILE A 256 10.10 12.57 -2.50
C ILE A 256 9.88 11.62 -3.66
N TRP A 257 10.53 11.91 -4.78
CA TRP A 257 10.42 11.14 -6.02
C TRP A 257 11.58 10.16 -6.14
N HIS A 258 11.30 8.87 -6.01
CA HIS A 258 12.29 7.82 -6.16
C HIS A 258 12.33 7.34 -7.62
N LYS A 259 13.37 7.78 -8.33
CA LYS A 259 13.66 7.37 -9.71
C LYS A 259 14.75 6.30 -9.79
N GLU A 260 15.66 6.29 -8.82
CA GLU A 260 16.80 5.39 -8.77
C GLU A 260 16.45 4.11 -8.00
N ARG A 261 16.66 2.96 -8.63
CA ARG A 261 16.38 1.64 -8.06
C ARG A 261 17.18 1.36 -6.80
N GLU A 262 18.47 1.71 -6.77
CA GLU A 262 19.37 1.47 -5.63
C GLU A 262 18.88 2.17 -4.35
N LYS A 263 18.42 3.42 -4.48
CA LYS A 263 17.82 4.16 -3.36
C LYS A 263 16.50 3.53 -2.89
N LEU A 264 15.73 2.95 -3.82
CA LEU A 264 14.46 2.30 -3.53
C LEU A 264 14.67 1.00 -2.73
N GLU A 265 15.66 0.18 -3.11
CA GLU A 265 15.96 -1.12 -2.48
C GLU A 265 16.37 -1.00 -1.00
N SER A 266 16.81 0.18 -0.55
CA SER A 266 17.13 0.42 0.86
C SER A 266 15.93 0.43 1.80
N TRP A 267 14.70 0.60 1.27
CA TRP A 267 13.48 0.69 2.09
C TRP A 267 12.25 0.03 1.45
N VAL A 268 12.34 -0.42 0.19
CA VAL A 268 11.31 -1.21 -0.49
C VAL A 268 11.89 -2.59 -0.82
N GLN A 269 11.24 -3.64 -0.32
CA GLN A 269 11.61 -5.02 -0.59
C GLN A 269 10.55 -5.70 -1.45
N PHE A 270 11.00 -6.41 -2.47
CA PHE A 270 10.12 -7.20 -3.33
C PHE A 270 10.13 -8.66 -2.90
N ILE A 271 8.93 -9.24 -2.84
CA ILE A 271 8.69 -10.64 -2.46
C ILE A 271 7.83 -11.25 -3.56
N ASN A 272 8.11 -12.47 -3.99
CA ASN A 272 7.24 -13.16 -4.95
C ASN A 272 6.32 -14.18 -4.26
N LEU A 273 5.35 -14.72 -4.99
CA LEU A 273 4.39 -15.67 -4.45
C LEU A 273 5.09 -16.92 -3.89
N ASP A 274 6.07 -17.46 -4.62
CA ASP A 274 6.78 -18.68 -4.21
C ASP A 274 7.49 -18.53 -2.85
N GLN A 275 8.13 -17.37 -2.63
CA GLN A 275 8.74 -17.04 -1.34
C GLN A 275 7.71 -17.02 -0.21
N LEU A 276 6.51 -16.46 -0.45
CA LEU A 276 5.43 -16.49 0.54
C LEU A 276 4.98 -17.92 0.83
N ILE A 277 4.65 -18.71 -0.21
CA ILE A 277 4.11 -20.07 -0.06
C ILE A 277 5.05 -20.96 0.77
N ASN A 278 6.36 -20.81 0.60
CA ASN A 278 7.36 -21.55 1.38
C ASN A 278 7.34 -21.23 2.89
N VAL A 279 6.83 -20.06 3.28
CA VAL A 279 6.82 -19.57 4.67
C VAL A 279 5.44 -19.69 5.30
N VAL A 280 4.34 -19.69 4.52
CA VAL A 280 2.95 -19.75 5.02
C VAL A 280 2.73 -20.77 6.14
N PRO A 281 3.20 -22.04 6.04
CA PRO A 281 2.99 -23.03 7.10
C PRO A 281 3.60 -22.66 8.45
N LYS A 282 4.61 -21.78 8.45
CA LYS A 282 5.39 -21.34 9.63
C LYS A 282 4.93 -20.00 10.20
N LEU A 283 3.86 -19.40 9.64
CA LEU A 283 3.32 -18.12 10.11
C LEU A 283 2.42 -18.27 11.34
N MET A 284 2.04 -19.51 11.68
CA MET A 284 1.23 -19.82 12.85
C MET A 284 2.08 -20.05 14.11
N ASP A 285 3.40 -20.22 13.95
CA ASP A 285 4.39 -20.37 15.04
C ASP A 285 4.72 -19.01 15.72
#